data_AF-A0A0B1TWS3-F1
#
_entry.id   AF-A0A0B1TWS3-F1
#
_cell.length_a   1.000
_cell.length_b   1.000
_cell.length_c   1.000
_cell.angle_alpha   90.00
_cell.angle_beta   90.00
_cell.angle_gamma   90.00
#
_symmetry.space_group_name_H-M   'P 1'
#
loop_
_entity.id
_entity.type
_entity.pdbx_description
1 polymer ?
#
loop_
_entity_poly.entity_id
_entity_poly.type
_entity_poly.pdbx_seq_one_letter_code
_entity_poly.pdbx_strand_id
1 'polypeptide(L)'
;MAEDGRAAGEETMKRMLLVILVLTLSLGSLPSRAAAFDEQAVLICAFRQALAILTCKEPEKYSFLGIRDGVYVFNSHYAKGFADFYVQINGDLAIFSSRVWHGRMPSGRIIRDTTAGCITVAIDPLPCSAFKTARCCGSQ
;
A
#
# COMPACT_ATOMS: atom_id res chain seq x y z
N MET A 1 39.17 2.22 -66.16
CA MET A 1 39.67 1.96 -64.79
C MET A 1 39.75 3.30 -64.09
N ALA A 2 39.05 3.61 -63.02
CA ALA A 2 37.92 3.01 -62.32
C ALA A 2 37.23 4.19 -61.60
N GLU A 3 35.91 4.30 -61.69
CA GLU A 3 35.09 5.04 -60.74
C GLU A 3 35.01 4.21 -59.46
N ASP A 4 35.52 4.70 -58.33
CA ASP A 4 35.00 4.29 -57.02
C ASP A 4 35.49 5.26 -55.93
N GLY A 5 34.61 6.14 -55.46
CA GLY A 5 34.95 7.15 -54.46
C GLY A 5 33.76 7.73 -53.70
N ARG A 6 32.59 7.04 -53.70
CA ARG A 6 31.35 7.62 -53.13
C ARG A 6 30.66 6.77 -52.06
N ALA A 7 31.19 5.59 -51.72
CA ALA A 7 30.47 4.64 -50.85
C ALA A 7 30.93 4.60 -49.38
N ALA A 8 31.86 5.45 -48.93
CA ALA A 8 32.44 5.35 -47.57
C ALA A 8 31.73 6.21 -46.49
N GLY A 9 30.90 7.18 -46.86
CA GLY A 9 30.27 8.12 -45.90
C GLY A 9 28.95 7.65 -45.29
N GLU A 10 28.20 6.81 -46.01
CA GLU A 10 26.81 6.48 -45.65
C GLU A 10 26.69 5.36 -44.60
N GLU A 11 27.63 4.40 -44.62
CA GLU A 11 27.71 3.30 -43.65
C GLU A 11 28.00 3.81 -42.22
N THR A 12 28.89 4.80 -42.10
CA THR A 12 29.31 5.38 -40.81
C THR A 12 28.16 6.14 -40.15
N MET A 13 27.37 6.87 -40.94
CA MET A 13 26.20 7.61 -40.46
C MET A 13 25.05 6.68 -40.04
N LYS A 14 24.79 5.60 -40.78
CA LYS A 14 23.80 4.57 -40.38
C LYS A 14 24.17 3.87 -39.08
N ARG A 15 25.45 3.52 -38.90
CA ARG A 15 25.95 2.93 -37.64
C ARG A 15 25.85 3.90 -36.48
N MET A 16 26.17 5.17 -36.69
CA MET A 16 26.07 6.20 -35.65
C MET A 16 24.61 6.47 -35.25
N LEU A 17 23.69 6.49 -36.23
CA LEU A 17 22.25 6.64 -35.98
C LEU A 17 21.67 5.46 -35.19
N LEU A 18 22.11 4.23 -35.51
CA LEU A 18 21.73 3.02 -34.79
C LEU A 18 22.21 3.03 -33.34
N VAL A 19 23.44 3.48 -33.08
CA VAL A 19 23.98 3.59 -31.71
C VAL A 19 23.18 4.62 -30.90
N ILE A 20 22.83 5.76 -31.50
CA ILE A 20 21.99 6.77 -30.84
C ILE A 20 20.59 6.24 -30.54
N LEU A 21 19.99 5.48 -31.47
CA LEU A 21 18.67 4.87 -31.28
C LEU A 21 18.67 3.84 -30.14
N VAL A 22 19.72 3.03 -30.05
CA VAL A 22 19.88 2.03 -28.97
C VAL A 22 20.14 2.73 -27.62
N LEU A 23 20.86 3.85 -27.60
CA LEU A 23 21.07 4.65 -26.39
C LEU A 23 19.78 5.35 -25.92
N THR A 24 18.93 5.85 -26.82
CA THR A 24 17.67 6.50 -26.41
C THR A 24 16.61 5.50 -25.93
N LEU A 25 16.58 4.29 -26.50
CA LEU A 25 15.71 3.20 -26.05
C LEU A 25 16.12 2.63 -24.66
N SER A 26 17.40 2.69 -24.30
CA SER A 26 17.89 2.21 -23.00
C SER A 26 17.69 3.22 -21.85
N LEU A 27 17.54 4.52 -22.13
CA LEU A 27 17.19 5.51 -21.10
C LEU A 27 15.68 5.57 -20.76
N GLY A 28 14.82 5.04 -21.63
CA GLY A 28 13.36 5.05 -21.42
C GLY A 28 12.81 3.98 -20.46
N SER A 29 13.68 3.09 -19.96
CA SER A 29 13.33 1.97 -19.08
C SER A 29 13.86 2.14 -17.66
N LEU A 30 13.91 3.39 -17.16
CA LEU A 30 13.99 3.61 -15.73
C LEU A 30 12.70 3.07 -15.10
N PRO A 31 12.77 2.05 -14.22
CA PRO A 31 11.59 1.59 -13.50
C PRO A 31 10.99 2.80 -12.80
N SER A 32 9.70 3.06 -13.06
CA SER A 32 8.92 4.07 -12.34
C SER A 32 9.25 3.91 -10.86
N ARG A 33 9.68 5.00 -10.20
CA ARG A 33 10.12 4.95 -8.79
C ARG A 33 9.04 4.20 -8.01
N ALA A 34 9.37 3.00 -7.53
CA ALA A 34 8.55 2.37 -6.52
C ALA A 34 8.42 3.41 -5.41
N ALA A 35 7.20 3.88 -5.15
CA ALA A 35 6.98 4.82 -4.07
C ALA A 35 7.53 4.14 -2.82
N ALA A 36 8.63 4.66 -2.27
CA ALA A 36 9.17 4.16 -1.02
C ALA A 36 8.25 4.70 0.08
N PHE A 37 7.10 4.05 0.27
CA PHE A 37 6.16 4.40 1.32
C PHE A 37 6.39 3.51 2.54
N ASP A 38 6.25 4.09 3.73
CA ASP A 38 6.30 3.35 4.98
C ASP A 38 5.04 2.47 5.08
N GLU A 39 5.16 1.21 4.65
CA GLU A 39 4.07 0.24 4.66
C GLU A 39 3.46 0.12 6.07
N GLN A 40 4.28 0.17 7.11
CA GLN A 40 3.82 0.03 8.49
C GLN A 40 2.95 1.23 8.89
N ALA A 41 3.38 2.46 8.60
CA ALA A 41 2.57 3.66 8.86
C ALA A 41 1.23 3.62 8.12
N VAL A 42 1.23 3.15 6.87
CA VAL A 42 0.02 3.01 6.06
C VAL A 42 -0.90 1.92 6.61
N LEU A 43 -0.35 0.77 7.05
CA LEU A 43 -1.10 -0.28 7.73
C LEU A 43 -1.74 0.21 9.01
N ILE A 44 -1.00 0.93 9.86
CA ILE A 44 -1.52 1.49 11.11
C ILE A 44 -2.72 2.40 10.83
N CYS A 45 -2.60 3.29 9.84
CA CYS A 45 -3.69 4.16 9.42
C CYS A 45 -4.90 3.35 8.92
N ALA A 46 -4.68 2.36 8.05
CA ALA A 46 -5.76 1.55 7.47
C ALA A 46 -6.48 0.72 8.55
N PHE A 47 -5.74 0.14 9.50
CA PHE A 47 -6.33 -0.58 10.62
C PHE A 47 -7.11 0.33 11.56
N ARG A 48 -6.63 1.56 11.78
CA ARG A 48 -7.36 2.57 12.55
C ARG A 48 -8.72 2.89 11.92
N GLN A 49 -8.75 3.11 10.61
CA GLN A 49 -10.00 3.31 9.86
C GLN A 49 -10.90 2.07 9.87
N ALA A 50 -10.31 0.86 9.75
CA ALA A 50 -11.08 -0.39 9.80
C ALA A 50 -11.74 -0.60 11.18
N LEU A 51 -11.01 -0.35 12.27
CA LEU A 51 -11.57 -0.40 13.63
C LEU A 51 -12.71 0.62 13.81
N ALA A 52 -12.57 1.82 13.26
CA ALA A 52 -13.62 2.82 13.22
C ALA A 52 -14.90 2.30 12.53
N ILE A 53 -14.77 1.68 11.35
CA ILE A 53 -15.90 1.06 10.64
C ILE A 53 -16.52 -0.09 11.44
N LEU A 54 -15.70 -0.99 12.01
CA LEU A 54 -16.14 -2.15 12.79
C LEU A 54 -16.79 -1.78 14.13
N THR A 55 -16.64 -0.54 14.59
CA THR A 55 -17.21 -0.06 15.84
C THR A 55 -18.14 1.13 15.68
N CYS A 56 -18.32 1.60 14.43
CA CYS A 56 -19.08 2.80 14.11
C CYS A 56 -18.64 4.02 14.92
N LYS A 57 -17.31 4.20 15.01
CA LYS A 57 -16.65 5.30 15.72
C LYS A 57 -15.72 6.04 14.77
N GLU A 58 -15.34 7.26 15.14
CA GLU A 58 -14.31 8.04 14.48
C GLU A 58 -12.91 7.38 14.56
N PRO A 59 -12.13 7.35 13.46
CA PRO A 59 -10.77 6.80 13.45
C PRO A 59 -9.83 7.46 14.46
N GLU A 60 -9.98 8.76 14.71
CA GLU A 60 -9.09 9.56 15.56
C GLU A 60 -9.19 9.15 17.03
N LYS A 61 -10.23 8.40 17.40
CA LYS A 61 -10.45 7.91 18.76
C LYS A 61 -9.65 6.66 19.08
N TYR A 62 -8.97 6.09 18.10
CA TYR A 62 -8.08 4.94 18.25
C TYR A 62 -6.63 5.39 18.31
N SER A 63 -6.00 5.17 19.45
CA SER A 63 -4.57 5.44 19.67
C SER A 63 -3.75 4.19 19.40
N PHE A 64 -2.75 4.29 18.53
CA PHE A 64 -1.82 3.19 18.28
C PHE A 64 -0.81 3.09 19.42
N LEU A 65 -0.68 1.90 20.01
CA LEU A 65 0.21 1.64 21.14
C LEU A 65 1.52 0.94 20.75
N GLY A 66 1.60 0.41 19.53
CA GLY A 66 2.78 -0.31 19.04
C GLY A 66 2.44 -1.69 18.47
N ILE A 67 3.51 -2.42 18.13
CA ILE A 67 3.44 -3.80 17.63
C ILE A 67 4.04 -4.72 18.70
N ARG A 68 3.33 -5.80 19.03
CA ARG A 68 3.79 -6.83 19.98
C ARG A 68 3.66 -8.19 19.31
N ASP A 69 4.78 -8.89 19.11
CA ASP A 69 4.81 -10.20 18.45
C ASP A 69 4.09 -10.23 17.09
N GLY A 70 4.26 -9.15 16.30
CA GLY A 70 3.59 -8.98 15.00
C GLY A 70 2.10 -8.59 15.06
N VAL A 71 1.55 -8.35 16.25
CA VAL A 71 0.18 -7.89 16.47
C VAL A 71 0.17 -6.38 16.70
N TYR A 72 -0.64 -5.68 15.91
CA TYR A 72 -0.84 -4.24 16.05
C TYR A 72 -1.82 -3.98 17.18
N VAL A 73 -1.44 -3.14 18.14
CA VAL A 73 -2.25 -2.86 19.33
C VAL A 73 -2.75 -1.42 19.27
N PHE A 74 -4.06 -1.26 19.43
CA PHE A 74 -4.74 0.02 19.50
C PHE A 74 -5.52 0.11 20.81
N ASN A 75 -5.69 1.31 21.35
CA ASN A 75 -6.52 1.56 22.51
C ASN A 75 -7.56 2.63 22.18
N SER A 76 -8.78 2.44 22.70
CA SER A 76 -9.88 3.37 22.52
C SER A 76 -10.87 3.23 23.66
N HIS A 77 -11.52 4.33 24.04
CA HIS A 77 -12.65 4.27 24.97
C HIS A 77 -13.84 3.57 24.31
N TYR A 78 -14.27 2.44 24.84
CA TYR A 78 -15.35 1.62 24.30
C TYR A 78 -16.32 1.23 25.43
N ALA A 79 -17.62 1.47 25.21
CA ALA A 79 -18.66 1.32 26.22
C ALA A 79 -18.35 2.09 27.52
N LYS A 80 -17.92 1.39 28.59
CA LYS A 80 -17.74 1.93 29.95
C LYS A 80 -16.28 2.25 30.32
N GLY A 81 -15.31 1.99 29.44
CA GLY A 81 -13.90 2.24 29.76
C GLY A 81 -12.97 2.09 28.56
N PHE A 82 -11.66 2.15 28.82
CA PHE A 82 -10.65 1.90 27.79
C PHE A 82 -10.55 0.41 27.49
N ALA A 83 -10.49 0.09 26.20
CA ALA A 83 -10.33 -1.25 25.70
C ALA A 83 -9.21 -1.31 24.67
N ASP A 84 -8.48 -2.42 24.69
CA ASP A 84 -7.46 -2.72 23.70
C ASP A 84 -8.06 -3.51 22.55
N PHE A 85 -7.65 -3.14 21.34
CA PHE A 85 -8.01 -3.76 20.08
C PHE A 85 -6.74 -4.26 19.42
N TYR A 86 -6.79 -5.49 18.95
CA TYR A 86 -5.66 -6.22 18.40
C TYR A 86 -5.93 -6.51 16.94
N VAL A 87 -4.95 -6.24 16.09
CA VAL A 87 -5.01 -6.57 14.67
C VAL A 87 -3.84 -7.49 14.35
N GLN A 88 -4.15 -8.72 13.99
CA GLN A 88 -3.17 -9.71 13.55
C GLN A 88 -3.26 -9.87 12.04
N ILE A 89 -2.11 -9.86 11.38
CA ILE A 89 -2.04 -10.13 9.94
C ILE A 89 -1.79 -11.62 9.74
N ASN A 90 -2.62 -12.26 8.92
CA ASN A 90 -2.44 -13.63 8.47
C ASN A 90 -2.54 -13.67 6.94
N GLY A 91 -1.40 -13.60 6.25
CA GLY A 91 -1.35 -13.47 4.80
C GLY A 91 -1.95 -12.15 4.32
N ASP A 92 -3.02 -12.24 3.53
CA ASP A 92 -3.81 -11.10 3.03
C ASP A 92 -5.01 -10.75 3.91
N LEU A 93 -5.15 -11.36 5.09
CA LEU A 93 -6.22 -11.07 6.03
C LEU A 93 -5.70 -10.30 7.25
N ALA A 94 -6.44 -9.26 7.64
CA ALA A 94 -6.36 -8.61 8.94
C ALA A 94 -7.46 -9.18 9.83
N ILE A 95 -7.08 -9.81 10.94
CA ILE A 95 -8.00 -10.36 11.93
C ILE A 95 -8.06 -9.37 13.09
N PHE A 96 -9.25 -8.84 13.35
CA PHE A 96 -9.49 -7.87 14.41
C PHE A 96 -10.08 -8.59 15.62
N SER A 97 -9.56 -8.31 16.81
CA SER A 97 -10.08 -8.88 18.03
C SER A 97 -10.01 -7.91 19.20
N SER A 98 -10.91 -8.10 20.17
CA SER A 98 -10.87 -7.41 21.44
C SER A 98 -11.63 -8.21 22.49
N ARG A 99 -11.25 -8.06 23.77
CA ARG A 99 -11.98 -8.70 24.88
C ARG A 99 -13.42 -8.23 24.98
N VAL A 100 -13.70 -6.97 24.60
CA VAL A 100 -15.05 -6.39 24.65
C VAL A 100 -15.98 -6.91 23.56
N TRP A 101 -15.46 -7.66 22.59
CA TRP A 101 -16.24 -8.27 21.52
C TRP A 101 -16.66 -9.72 21.83
N HIS A 102 -16.38 -10.21 23.04
CA HIS A 102 -16.84 -11.51 23.54
C HIS A 102 -16.58 -12.68 22.56
N GLY A 103 -15.41 -12.69 21.93
CA GLY A 103 -15.00 -13.75 20.99
C GLY A 103 -15.40 -13.51 19.53
N ARG A 104 -16.10 -12.42 19.19
CA ARG A 104 -16.28 -12.01 17.79
C ARG A 104 -14.95 -11.51 17.23
N MET A 105 -14.56 -12.06 16.09
CA MET A 105 -13.31 -11.73 15.39
C MET A 105 -13.62 -11.36 13.94
N PRO A 106 -14.05 -10.12 13.66
CA PRO A 106 -14.20 -9.67 12.29
C PRO A 106 -12.84 -9.71 11.59
N SER A 107 -12.86 -9.96 10.28
CA SER A 107 -11.68 -9.95 9.43
C SER A 107 -11.86 -8.99 8.26
N GLY A 108 -10.74 -8.53 7.71
CA GLY A 108 -10.70 -7.73 6.51
C GLY A 108 -9.62 -8.18 5.54
N ARG A 109 -9.90 -8.10 4.24
CA ARG A 109 -8.92 -8.38 3.19
C ARG A 109 -8.03 -7.17 2.98
N ILE A 110 -6.73 -7.36 3.14
CA ILE A 110 -5.67 -6.38 2.89
C ILE A 110 -5.31 -6.42 1.41
N ILE A 111 -5.51 -5.29 0.74
CA ILE A 111 -5.17 -5.07 -0.66
C ILE A 111 -4.04 -4.03 -0.68
N ARG A 112 -2.85 -4.44 -1.11
CA ARG A 112 -1.67 -3.59 -1.22
C ARG A 112 -1.54 -3.10 -2.66
N ASP A 113 -1.62 -1.79 -2.84
CA ASP A 113 -1.36 -1.11 -4.09
C ASP A 113 0.00 -0.42 -3.98
N THR A 114 1.05 -1.14 -4.34
CA THR A 114 2.43 -0.66 -4.25
C THR A 114 2.73 0.45 -5.25
N THR A 115 1.96 0.55 -6.33
CA THR A 115 2.13 1.59 -7.36
C THR A 115 1.59 2.93 -6.85
N ALA A 116 0.42 2.92 -6.21
CA ALA A 116 -0.17 4.12 -5.60
C ALA A 116 0.37 4.42 -4.19
N GLY A 117 1.12 3.50 -3.59
CA GLY A 117 1.58 3.61 -2.21
C GLY A 117 0.45 3.53 -1.19
N CYS A 118 -0.59 2.75 -1.49
CA CYS A 118 -1.81 2.67 -0.70
C CYS A 118 -2.09 1.26 -0.20
N ILE A 119 -2.72 1.17 0.96
CA ILE A 119 -3.26 -0.07 1.49
C ILE A 119 -4.75 0.13 1.75
N THR A 120 -5.54 -0.80 1.23
CA THR A 120 -6.98 -0.85 1.46
C THR A 120 -7.31 -2.11 2.26
N VAL A 121 -8.06 -1.96 3.34
CA VAL A 121 -8.60 -3.06 4.13
C VAL A 121 -10.10 -3.11 3.87
N ALA A 122 -10.54 -4.11 3.10
CA ALA A 122 -11.95 -4.35 2.81
C ALA A 122 -12.54 -5.23 3.92
N ILE A 123 -13.57 -4.72 4.60
CA ILE A 123 -14.21 -5.37 5.75
C ILE A 123 -15.70 -5.44 5.52
N ASP A 124 -16.34 -6.46 6.07
CA ASP A 124 -17.79 -6.51 6.14
C ASP A 124 -18.26 -5.52 7.21
N PRO A 125 -18.89 -4.40 6.81
CA PRO A 125 -19.26 -3.35 7.74
C PRO A 125 -20.40 -3.79 8.64
N LEU A 126 -20.47 -3.20 9.84
CA LEU A 126 -21.71 -3.22 10.62
C LEU A 126 -22.77 -2.34 9.95
N PRO A 127 -24.07 -2.56 10.21
CA PRO A 127 -25.16 -1.75 9.64
C PRO A 127 -25.04 -0.25 9.92
N CYS A 128 -24.31 0.13 10.96
CA CYS A 128 -24.08 1.53 11.34
C CYS A 128 -22.93 2.21 10.58
N SER A 129 -22.16 1.49 9.77
CA SER A 129 -21.11 2.09 8.93
C SER A 129 -21.51 2.05 7.46
N ALA A 130 -21.54 3.22 6.81
CA ALA A 130 -21.71 3.33 5.36
C ALA A 130 -20.46 2.89 4.58
N PHE A 131 -19.29 2.89 5.23
CA PHE A 131 -18.02 2.57 4.60
C PHE A 131 -17.70 1.09 4.74
N LYS A 132 -17.28 0.46 3.63
CA LYS A 132 -16.89 -0.96 3.54
C LYS A 132 -15.38 -1.16 3.41
N THR A 133 -14.65 -0.07 3.18
CA THR A 133 -13.23 -0.10 2.90
C THR A 133 -12.54 0.98 3.71
N ALA A 134 -11.43 0.59 4.33
CA ALA A 134 -10.51 1.49 5.00
C ALA A 134 -9.28 1.66 4.11
N ARG A 135 -9.06 2.86 3.56
CA ARG A 135 -7.94 3.12 2.64
C ARG A 135 -7.04 4.20 3.22
N CYS A 136 -5.76 3.89 3.30
CA CYS A 136 -4.71 4.86 3.58
C CYS A 136 -3.63 4.79 2.53
N CYS A 137 -2.97 5.92 2.29
CA CYS A 137 -1.85 6.04 1.37
C CYS A 137 -0.70 6.73 2.09
N GLY A 138 0.53 6.32 1.78
CA GLY A 138 1.72 7.03 2.25
C GLY A 138 1.82 8.38 1.57
N SER A 139 2.20 9.41 2.33
CA SER A 139 2.64 10.66 1.72
C SER A 139 3.97 10.40 1.00
N GLN A 140 4.03 10.73 -0.29
CA GLN A 140 5.28 10.78 -1.06
C GLN A 140 6.23 11.85 -0.53
#